data_AF-A0A945Q5H8-F1
#
_entry.id   AF-A0A945Q5H8-F1
#
_cell.length_a   1.000
_cell.length_b   1.000
_cell.length_c   1.000
_cell.angle_alpha   90.00
_cell.angle_beta   90.00
_cell.angle_gamma   90.00
#
_symmetry.space_group_name_H-M   'P 1'
#
loop_
_entity.id
_entity.type
_entity.pdbx_description
1 polymer ?
#
loop_
_entity_poly.entity_id
_entity_poly.type
_entity_poly.pdbx_seq_one_letter_code
_entity_poly.pdbx_strand_id
1 'polypeptide(L)'
;DVATDIRARSALDGDHIWITGIPAMDALFDGGLTDRAEEREAGSRTVLYAPTDRLLQSSVGLLGRWPVELLRGRREDINVILMPHPAICEQAPGWLADWAKLAGAEPNVELITDPSAPTAQYMARADMMVSDASSAMLEFLALDRPMALITHPERFRDETHYDPAGYEWAWRDMGHEVHDVELLSEVVEKLLGGADPCAEARGRYRRHLFGDMTDGRAAERVVAHISAIPA
;
A
#
# COMPACT_ATOMS: atom_id res chain seq x y z
N ASP A 1 21.43 -3.61 -0.25
CA ASP A 1 20.07 -3.03 -0.32
C ASP A 1 19.46 -3.37 -1.69
N VAL A 2 18.17 -3.07 -1.89
CA VAL A 2 17.48 -3.31 -3.17
C VAL A 2 18.14 -2.59 -4.34
N ALA A 3 18.72 -1.40 -4.13
CA ALA A 3 19.39 -0.68 -5.21
C ALA A 3 20.62 -1.43 -5.74
N THR A 4 21.35 -2.10 -4.85
CA THR A 4 22.44 -3.01 -5.22
C THR A 4 21.93 -4.24 -5.96
N ASP A 5 20.81 -4.82 -5.54
CA ASP A 5 20.20 -5.98 -6.21
C ASP A 5 19.66 -5.60 -7.60
N ILE A 6 19.00 -4.44 -7.73
CA ILE A 6 18.56 -3.89 -9.02
C ILE A 6 19.74 -3.74 -9.95
N ARG A 7 20.85 -3.14 -9.51
CA ARG A 7 22.07 -3.02 -10.34
C ARG A 7 22.63 -4.38 -10.76
N ALA A 8 22.56 -5.38 -9.89
CA ALA A 8 23.04 -6.73 -10.22
C ALA A 8 22.11 -7.47 -11.21
N ARG A 9 20.80 -7.17 -11.19
CA ARG A 9 19.78 -7.83 -12.02
C ARG A 9 19.45 -7.10 -13.31
N SER A 10 19.57 -5.78 -13.33
CA SER A 10 19.36 -4.98 -14.53
C SER A 10 20.59 -5.14 -15.41
N ALA A 11 20.43 -5.52 -16.68
CA ALA A 11 21.50 -5.49 -17.68
C ALA A 11 21.96 -4.05 -18.03
N LEU A 12 21.75 -3.11 -17.12
CA LEU A 12 22.09 -1.69 -17.24
C LEU A 12 23.40 -1.45 -16.50
N ASP A 13 24.36 -0.81 -17.17
CA ASP A 13 25.60 -0.39 -16.53
C ASP A 13 25.33 0.62 -15.40
N GLY A 14 26.18 0.61 -14.36
CA GLY A 14 26.00 1.40 -13.15
C GLY A 14 25.85 2.91 -13.37
N ASP A 15 26.36 3.42 -14.49
CA ASP A 15 26.29 4.84 -14.87
C ASP A 15 24.88 5.29 -15.31
N HIS A 16 23.98 4.33 -15.57
CA HIS A 16 22.59 4.59 -15.96
C HIS A 16 21.60 4.51 -14.78
N ILE A 17 22.07 4.24 -13.56
CA ILE A 17 21.20 4.06 -12.37
C ILE A 17 21.60 5.03 -11.25
N TRP A 18 20.74 6.02 -11.02
CA TRP A 18 20.83 6.90 -9.85
C TRP A 18 19.97 6.37 -8.71
N ILE A 19 20.57 6.29 -7.53
CA ILE A 19 19.86 5.92 -6.31
C ILE A 19 19.41 7.21 -5.63
N THR A 20 18.18 7.61 -5.90
CA THR A 20 17.64 8.89 -5.40
C THR A 20 16.50 8.72 -4.40
N GLY A 21 15.95 7.52 -4.25
CA GLY A 21 14.68 7.31 -3.52
C GLY A 21 13.49 7.52 -4.46
N ILE A 22 12.30 7.73 -3.90
CA ILE A 22 11.05 7.86 -4.67
C ILE A 22 10.49 9.27 -4.49
N PRO A 23 10.65 10.18 -5.48
CA PRO A 23 10.18 11.58 -5.37
C PRO A 23 8.70 11.72 -5.02
N ALA A 24 7.85 10.81 -5.52
CA ALA A 24 6.42 10.81 -5.20
C ALA A 24 6.12 10.59 -3.70
N MET A 25 7.09 10.09 -2.93
CA MET A 25 6.96 9.82 -1.50
C MET A 25 7.63 10.88 -0.63
N ASP A 26 8.27 11.91 -1.19
CA ASP A 26 8.98 12.92 -0.40
C ASP A 26 8.06 13.59 0.63
N ALA A 27 6.82 13.86 0.23
CA ALA A 27 5.79 14.47 1.06
C ALA A 27 5.43 13.64 2.33
N LEU A 28 5.76 12.34 2.37
CA LEU A 28 5.59 11.51 3.56
C LEU A 28 6.59 11.87 4.66
N PHE A 29 7.72 12.48 4.32
CA PHE A 29 8.88 12.64 5.19
C PHE A 29 9.35 14.09 5.35
N ASP A 30 8.91 15.01 4.49
CA ASP A 30 9.24 16.44 4.56
C ASP A 30 8.39 17.23 5.60
N GLY A 31 7.44 16.57 6.26
CA GLY A 31 6.55 17.16 7.26
C GLY A 31 5.28 17.81 6.69
N GLY A 32 5.10 17.87 5.37
CA GLY A 32 3.96 18.53 4.73
C GLY A 32 2.63 17.77 4.84
N LEU A 33 2.67 16.43 4.99
CA LEU A 33 1.47 15.60 5.12
C LEU A 33 1.11 15.21 6.57
N THR A 34 2.04 15.38 7.52
CA THR A 34 1.80 15.07 8.93
C THR A 34 0.75 15.99 9.57
N ASP A 35 0.66 17.25 9.14
CA ASP A 35 -0.31 18.23 9.65
C ASP A 35 -1.77 17.88 9.27
N ARG A 36 -1.98 17.08 8.22
CA ARG A 36 -3.33 16.65 7.77
C ARG A 36 -3.84 15.39 8.46
N ALA A 37 -3.00 14.71 9.25
CA ALA A 37 -3.45 13.63 10.12
C ALA A 37 -4.19 14.17 11.36
N GLU A 38 -4.07 15.47 11.66
CA GLU A 38 -4.60 16.10 12.88
C GLU A 38 -6.10 16.47 12.80
N GLU A 39 -6.72 16.47 11.61
CA GLU A 39 -8.17 16.73 11.45
C GLU A 39 -9.06 15.53 11.85
N ARG A 40 -8.48 14.50 12.46
CA ARG A 40 -9.20 13.29 12.84
C ARG A 40 -9.97 13.49 14.13
N GLU A 41 -11.15 12.87 14.18
CA GLU A 41 -11.82 12.66 15.46
C GLU A 41 -10.89 11.88 16.39
N ALA A 42 -10.67 12.42 17.59
CA ALA A 42 -9.77 11.84 18.57
C ALA A 42 -10.18 10.39 18.88
N GLY A 43 -9.25 9.46 18.72
CA GLY A 43 -9.48 8.02 18.92
C GLY A 43 -9.88 7.26 17.67
N SER A 44 -10.16 7.92 16.55
CA SER A 44 -10.41 7.24 15.27
C SER A 44 -9.11 6.66 14.67
N ARG A 45 -9.23 5.51 14.02
CA ARG A 45 -8.14 4.86 13.26
C ARG A 45 -8.50 4.83 11.78
N THR A 46 -7.50 4.77 10.90
CA THR A 46 -7.73 4.68 9.45
C THR A 46 -7.10 3.45 8.85
N VAL A 47 -7.89 2.68 8.13
CA VAL A 47 -7.45 1.56 7.29
C VAL A 47 -7.44 2.01 5.84
N LEU A 48 -6.30 1.85 5.16
CA LEU A 48 -6.19 2.01 3.71
C LEU A 48 -6.30 0.64 3.05
N TYR A 49 -7.29 0.46 2.19
CA TYR A 49 -7.44 -0.73 1.37
C TYR A 49 -6.97 -0.47 -0.06
N ALA A 50 -5.91 -1.16 -0.49
CA ALA A 50 -5.23 -0.91 -1.77
C ALA A 50 -4.96 -2.23 -2.54
N PRO A 51 -5.97 -2.80 -3.24
CA PRO A 51 -5.81 -4.05 -3.98
C PRO A 51 -5.05 -3.86 -5.31
N THR A 52 -4.41 -4.94 -5.78
CA THR A 52 -3.78 -5.02 -7.12
C THR A 52 -4.83 -5.13 -8.23
N ASP A 53 -4.41 -4.93 -9.49
CA ASP A 53 -5.27 -5.05 -10.66
C ASP A 53 -5.31 -6.43 -11.31
N ARG A 54 -4.53 -7.36 -10.78
CA ARG A 54 -4.47 -8.74 -11.26
C ARG A 54 -5.62 -9.52 -10.66
N LEU A 55 -6.75 -9.66 -11.34
CA LEU A 55 -7.99 -10.24 -10.78
C LEU A 55 -7.80 -11.59 -10.07
N LEU A 56 -6.93 -12.48 -10.56
CA LEU A 56 -6.64 -13.78 -9.95
C LEU A 56 -5.72 -13.70 -8.72
N GLN A 57 -5.11 -12.54 -8.46
CA GLN A 57 -4.28 -12.22 -7.31
C GLN A 57 -4.94 -11.17 -6.40
N SER A 58 -5.94 -10.45 -6.90
CA SER A 58 -6.56 -9.30 -6.28
C SER A 58 -7.62 -9.70 -5.27
N SER A 59 -7.62 -9.05 -4.11
CA SER A 59 -8.63 -9.25 -3.08
C SER A 59 -9.97 -8.58 -3.43
N VAL A 60 -10.03 -7.77 -4.49
CA VAL A 60 -11.27 -7.08 -4.90
C VAL A 60 -12.43 -8.06 -5.12
N GLY A 61 -12.17 -9.22 -5.75
CA GLY A 61 -13.19 -10.23 -6.01
C GLY A 61 -13.61 -11.01 -4.77
N LEU A 62 -12.73 -11.12 -3.78
CA LEU A 62 -13.02 -11.78 -2.50
C LEU A 62 -13.87 -10.88 -1.60
N LEU A 63 -13.58 -9.59 -1.56
CA LEU A 63 -14.35 -8.61 -0.77
C LEU A 63 -15.68 -8.25 -1.46
N GLY A 64 -15.69 -8.25 -2.80
CA GLY A 64 -16.86 -7.94 -3.61
C GLY A 64 -17.50 -6.61 -3.22
N ARG A 65 -18.78 -6.65 -2.86
CA ARG A 65 -19.56 -5.46 -2.47
C ARG A 65 -19.48 -5.09 -0.98
N TRP A 66 -18.73 -5.84 -0.17
CA TRP A 66 -18.71 -5.69 1.29
C TRP A 66 -17.34 -5.29 1.86
N PRO A 67 -16.51 -4.46 1.19
CA PRO A 67 -15.17 -4.19 1.70
C PRO A 67 -15.21 -3.53 3.08
N VAL A 68 -16.10 -2.58 3.33
CA VAL A 68 -16.18 -1.85 4.60
C VAL A 68 -16.56 -2.80 5.75
N GLU A 69 -17.59 -3.63 5.57
CA GLU A 69 -18.03 -4.61 6.57
C GLU A 69 -16.91 -5.62 6.90
N LEU A 70 -16.22 -6.15 5.88
CA LEU A 70 -15.13 -7.09 6.07
C LEU A 70 -13.90 -6.43 6.72
N LEU A 71 -13.61 -5.17 6.39
CA LEU A 71 -12.43 -4.45 6.92
C LEU A 71 -12.59 -4.04 8.38
N ARG A 72 -13.75 -3.50 8.78
CA ARG A 72 -13.93 -2.93 10.13
C ARG A 72 -15.02 -3.57 10.98
N GLY A 73 -15.79 -4.50 10.41
CA GLY A 73 -16.98 -5.05 11.08
C GLY A 73 -17.94 -3.93 11.47
N ARG A 74 -18.28 -3.86 12.76
CA ARG A 74 -19.20 -2.85 13.34
C ARG A 74 -18.49 -1.64 13.97
N ARG A 75 -17.17 -1.51 13.80
CA ARG A 75 -16.37 -0.45 14.43
C ARG A 75 -16.47 0.86 13.65
N GLU A 76 -17.33 1.76 14.10
CA GLU A 76 -17.53 3.09 13.49
C GLU A 76 -16.37 4.05 13.76
N ASP A 77 -15.52 3.76 14.75
CA ASP A 77 -14.28 4.48 15.05
C ASP A 77 -13.15 4.17 14.04
N ILE A 78 -13.38 3.27 13.08
CA ILE A 78 -12.44 2.94 12.01
C ILE A 78 -12.90 3.60 10.71
N ASN A 79 -12.15 4.60 10.27
CA ASN A 79 -12.23 5.17 8.94
C ASN A 79 -11.66 4.20 7.90
N VAL A 80 -12.31 4.10 6.73
CA VAL A 80 -11.86 3.25 5.63
C VAL A 80 -11.60 4.09 4.40
N ILE A 81 -10.38 4.02 3.86
CA ILE A 81 -10.03 4.58 2.56
C ILE A 81 -9.95 3.43 1.57
N LEU A 82 -10.86 3.38 0.61
CA LEU A 82 -10.86 2.46 -0.51
C LEU A 82 -10.08 3.09 -1.66
N MET A 83 -8.91 2.54 -2.00
CA MET A 83 -8.03 3.03 -3.06
C MET A 83 -7.76 1.90 -4.07
N PRO A 84 -8.76 1.50 -4.88
CA PRO A 84 -8.55 0.50 -5.93
C PRO A 84 -7.51 0.98 -6.95
N HIS A 85 -6.76 0.03 -7.52
CA HIS A 85 -5.92 0.34 -8.68
C HIS A 85 -6.77 0.91 -9.84
N PRO A 86 -6.30 1.89 -10.62
CA PRO A 86 -7.09 2.50 -11.70
C PRO A 86 -7.66 1.48 -12.69
N ALA A 87 -6.91 0.44 -13.01
CA ALA A 87 -7.39 -0.62 -13.91
C ALA A 87 -8.54 -1.46 -13.30
N ILE A 88 -8.65 -1.57 -11.97
CA ILE A 88 -9.83 -2.19 -11.32
C ILE A 88 -11.08 -1.36 -11.55
N CYS A 89 -10.96 -0.03 -11.57
CA CYS A 89 -12.11 0.85 -11.86
C CYS A 89 -12.72 0.56 -13.24
N GLU A 90 -11.90 0.12 -14.20
CA GLU A 90 -12.34 -0.25 -15.54
C GLU A 90 -12.81 -1.72 -15.61
N GLN A 91 -12.10 -2.64 -14.96
CA GLN A 91 -12.36 -4.09 -15.03
C GLN A 91 -13.58 -4.52 -14.22
N ALA A 92 -13.91 -3.81 -13.14
CA ALA A 92 -14.97 -4.18 -12.21
C ALA A 92 -15.91 -3.01 -11.85
N PRO A 93 -16.59 -2.40 -12.85
CA PRO A 93 -17.43 -1.21 -12.63
C PRO A 93 -18.60 -1.48 -11.68
N GLY A 94 -19.08 -2.72 -11.58
CA GLY A 94 -20.15 -3.11 -10.65
C GLY A 94 -19.76 -2.95 -9.17
N TRP A 95 -18.57 -3.44 -8.79
CA TRP A 95 -18.06 -3.25 -7.42
C TRP A 95 -17.78 -1.79 -7.14
N LEU A 96 -17.20 -1.06 -8.10
CA LEU A 96 -16.94 0.37 -7.94
C LEU A 96 -18.23 1.16 -7.69
N ALA A 97 -19.32 0.84 -8.40
CA ALA A 97 -20.62 1.47 -8.18
C ALA A 97 -21.18 1.17 -6.79
N ASP A 98 -20.98 -0.03 -6.25
CA ASP A 98 -21.39 -0.37 -4.89
C ASP A 98 -20.53 0.34 -3.84
N TRP A 99 -19.22 0.43 -4.06
CA TRP A 99 -18.31 1.16 -3.17
C TRP A 99 -18.57 2.67 -3.17
N ALA A 100 -18.94 3.24 -4.32
CA ALA A 100 -19.33 4.64 -4.42
C ALA A 100 -20.62 4.93 -3.63
N LYS A 101 -21.60 4.01 -3.67
CA LYS A 101 -22.80 4.11 -2.83
C LYS A 101 -22.45 4.04 -1.34
N LEU A 102 -21.55 3.13 -0.95
CA LEU A 102 -21.08 3.01 0.43
C LEU A 102 -20.40 4.31 0.91
N ALA A 103 -19.42 4.81 0.15
CA ALA A 103 -18.73 6.07 0.47
C ALA A 103 -19.67 7.28 0.49
N GLY A 104 -20.72 7.29 -0.35
CA GLY A 104 -21.74 8.34 -0.33
C GLY A 104 -22.72 8.25 0.86
N ALA A 105 -22.83 7.09 1.51
CA ALA A 105 -23.75 6.84 2.62
C ALA A 105 -23.07 6.90 4.00
N GLU A 106 -21.76 6.65 4.06
CA GLU A 106 -21.00 6.48 5.30
C GLU A 106 -19.92 7.57 5.42
N PRO A 107 -20.02 8.50 6.40
CA PRO A 107 -19.11 9.65 6.49
C PRO A 107 -17.65 9.28 6.80
N ASN A 108 -17.41 8.08 7.32
CA ASN A 108 -16.09 7.54 7.65
C ASN A 108 -15.56 6.57 6.56
N VAL A 109 -16.11 6.64 5.34
CA VAL A 109 -15.65 5.86 4.18
C VAL A 109 -15.32 6.81 3.03
N GLU A 110 -14.09 6.71 2.52
CA GLU A 110 -13.62 7.49 1.38
C GLU A 110 -13.27 6.54 0.22
N LEU A 111 -13.68 6.90 -1.00
CA LEU A 111 -13.33 6.14 -2.21
C LEU A 111 -12.47 7.00 -3.14
N ILE A 112 -11.27 6.52 -3.46
CA ILE A 112 -10.32 7.20 -4.33
C ILE A 112 -10.32 6.52 -5.69
N THR A 113 -10.88 7.20 -6.69
CA THR A 113 -10.94 6.71 -8.07
C THR A 113 -10.11 7.53 -9.05
N ASP A 114 -9.60 8.69 -8.62
CA ASP A 114 -8.77 9.55 -9.46
C ASP A 114 -7.35 8.96 -9.55
N PRO A 115 -6.92 8.51 -10.73
CA PRO A 115 -5.58 7.94 -10.91
C PRO A 115 -4.46 8.95 -10.73
N SER A 116 -4.76 10.26 -10.74
CA SER A 116 -3.80 11.33 -10.51
C SER A 116 -3.70 11.76 -9.05
N ALA A 117 -4.55 11.20 -8.17
CA ALA A 117 -4.55 11.55 -6.77
C ALA A 117 -3.21 11.15 -6.10
N PRO A 118 -2.54 12.04 -5.35
CA PRO A 118 -1.27 11.73 -4.70
C PRO A 118 -1.41 10.62 -3.66
N THR A 119 -1.01 9.38 -3.98
CA THR A 119 -1.17 8.20 -3.11
C THR A 119 -0.55 8.39 -1.72
N ALA A 120 0.58 9.08 -1.64
CA ALA A 120 1.29 9.41 -0.41
C ALA A 120 0.39 10.06 0.65
N GLN A 121 -0.56 10.93 0.28
CA GLN A 121 -1.43 11.58 1.27
C GLN A 121 -2.38 10.59 1.97
N TYR A 122 -2.83 9.55 1.26
CA TYR A 122 -3.69 8.52 1.82
C TYR A 122 -2.89 7.51 2.66
N MET A 123 -1.66 7.20 2.24
CA MET A 123 -0.74 6.40 3.05
C MET A 123 -0.37 7.11 4.35
N ALA A 124 -0.06 8.42 4.31
CA ALA A 124 0.26 9.22 5.49
C ALA A 124 -0.88 9.22 6.52
N ARG A 125 -2.12 9.22 6.05
CA ARG A 125 -3.32 9.07 6.87
C ARG A 125 -3.41 7.65 7.45
N ALA A 126 -3.22 6.59 6.68
CA ALA A 126 -3.53 5.23 7.14
C ALA A 126 -2.72 4.77 8.37
N ASP A 127 -3.38 4.36 9.46
CA ASP A 127 -2.75 3.70 10.61
C ASP A 127 -2.29 2.27 10.28
N MET A 128 -2.95 1.63 9.32
CA MET A 128 -2.57 0.35 8.74
C MET A 128 -3.03 0.23 7.30
N MET A 129 -2.43 -0.70 6.56
CA MET A 129 -2.87 -1.07 5.21
C MET A 129 -3.49 -2.47 5.18
N VAL A 130 -4.55 -2.63 4.40
CA VAL A 130 -5.03 -3.92 3.92
C VAL A 130 -4.77 -3.96 2.41
N SER A 131 -4.11 -5.00 1.94
CA SER A 131 -3.78 -5.15 0.51
C SER A 131 -3.73 -6.63 0.15
N ASP A 132 -3.29 -6.93 -1.05
CA ASP A 132 -3.04 -8.26 -1.58
C ASP A 132 -1.58 -8.35 -2.08
N ALA A 133 -1.34 -8.59 -3.36
CA ALA A 133 -0.03 -8.54 -4.01
C ALA A 133 0.09 -7.27 -4.89
N SER A 134 -0.16 -6.11 -4.28
CA SER A 134 -0.03 -4.80 -4.92
C SER A 134 1.33 -4.19 -4.60
N SER A 135 1.98 -3.53 -5.55
CA SER A 135 3.23 -2.79 -5.28
C SER A 135 3.04 -1.69 -4.21
N ALA A 136 1.82 -1.22 -3.99
CA ALA A 136 1.49 -0.28 -2.93
C ALA A 136 1.89 -0.79 -1.52
N MET A 137 1.91 -2.11 -1.29
CA MET A 137 2.40 -2.68 -0.03
C MET A 137 3.90 -2.43 0.18
N LEU A 138 4.68 -2.40 -0.91
CA LEU A 138 6.12 -2.13 -0.88
C LEU A 138 6.38 -0.64 -0.64
N GLU A 139 5.56 0.26 -1.19
CA GLU A 139 5.61 1.69 -0.87
C GLU A 139 5.24 1.93 0.60
N PHE A 140 4.20 1.26 1.10
CA PHE A 140 3.72 1.44 2.48
C PHE A 140 4.71 0.97 3.55
N LEU A 141 5.65 0.08 3.21
CA LEU A 141 6.78 -0.27 4.08
C LEU A 141 7.55 0.96 4.57
N ALA A 142 7.59 2.04 3.80
CA ALA A 142 8.28 3.27 4.18
C ALA A 142 7.67 3.97 5.41
N LEU A 143 6.46 3.59 5.83
CA LEU A 143 5.82 4.08 7.05
C LEU A 143 6.02 3.16 8.26
N ASP A 144 6.48 1.92 8.04
CA ASP A 144 6.61 0.86 9.07
C ASP A 144 5.34 0.63 9.91
N ARG A 145 4.18 0.81 9.27
CA ARG A 145 2.86 0.59 9.89
C ARG A 145 2.34 -0.82 9.63
N PRO A 146 1.47 -1.37 10.49
CA PRO A 146 0.92 -2.71 10.32
C PRO A 146 0.26 -2.93 8.96
N MET A 147 0.31 -4.17 8.47
CA MET A 147 -0.34 -4.58 7.24
C MET A 147 -1.09 -5.90 7.42
N ALA A 148 -2.26 -6.01 6.82
CA ALA A 148 -2.90 -7.30 6.55
C ALA A 148 -2.86 -7.55 5.05
N LEU A 149 -2.39 -8.74 4.67
CA LEU A 149 -2.12 -9.07 3.28
C LEU A 149 -2.98 -10.27 2.87
N ILE A 150 -3.99 -10.03 2.06
CA ILE A 150 -4.94 -11.05 1.60
C ILE A 150 -4.27 -11.90 0.51
N THR A 151 -4.36 -13.21 0.64
CA THR A 151 -3.79 -14.15 -0.33
C THR A 151 -4.90 -14.78 -1.14
N HIS A 152 -4.99 -14.40 -2.42
CA HIS A 152 -5.98 -14.97 -3.32
C HIS A 152 -5.69 -16.47 -3.55
N PRO A 153 -6.68 -17.35 -3.36
CA PRO A 153 -6.48 -18.80 -3.49
C PRO A 153 -6.19 -19.22 -4.94
N GLU A 154 -6.69 -18.44 -5.91
CA GLU A 154 -6.53 -18.74 -7.34
C GLU A 154 -5.27 -18.13 -7.96
N ARG A 155 -4.37 -17.49 -7.19
CA ARG A 155 -3.19 -16.80 -7.72
C ARG A 155 -2.32 -17.66 -8.66
N PHE A 156 -2.24 -18.96 -8.39
CA PHE A 156 -1.48 -19.90 -9.21
C PHE A 156 -2.05 -20.08 -10.63
N ARG A 157 -3.29 -19.68 -10.87
CA ARG A 157 -3.93 -19.70 -12.20
C ARG A 157 -3.48 -18.53 -13.07
N ASP A 158 -2.82 -17.51 -12.49
CA ASP A 158 -2.21 -16.40 -13.22
C ASP A 158 -0.78 -16.76 -13.65
N GLU A 159 -0.64 -17.71 -14.57
CA GLU A 159 0.65 -18.23 -15.03
C GLU A 159 1.58 -17.16 -15.64
N THR A 160 1.02 -16.01 -16.02
CA THR A 160 1.76 -14.92 -16.67
C THR A 160 2.35 -13.94 -15.65
N HIS A 161 1.63 -13.63 -14.57
CA HIS A 161 2.04 -12.56 -13.65
C HIS A 161 2.29 -13.02 -12.22
N TYR A 162 1.90 -14.24 -11.86
CA TYR A 162 2.23 -14.79 -10.54
C TYR A 162 3.71 -15.16 -10.50
N ASP A 163 4.50 -14.38 -9.75
CA ASP A 163 5.90 -14.68 -9.48
C ASP A 163 6.10 -14.90 -7.96
N PRO A 164 6.29 -16.16 -7.51
CA PRO A 164 6.53 -16.45 -6.10
C PRO A 164 7.88 -15.89 -5.59
N ALA A 165 8.80 -15.53 -6.48
CA ALA A 165 10.07 -14.90 -6.14
C ALA A 165 10.00 -13.35 -6.17
N GLY A 166 8.91 -12.78 -6.72
CA GLY A 166 8.64 -11.35 -6.68
C GLY A 166 8.41 -10.86 -5.25
N TYR A 167 8.77 -9.63 -4.94
CA TYR A 167 8.77 -9.13 -3.56
C TYR A 167 7.39 -9.14 -2.91
N GLU A 168 6.33 -8.92 -3.69
CA GLU A 168 4.93 -8.96 -3.25
C GLU A 168 4.53 -10.33 -2.69
N TRP A 169 5.15 -11.41 -3.17
CA TRP A 169 4.90 -12.80 -2.75
C TRP A 169 6.01 -13.40 -1.89
N ALA A 170 7.26 -12.97 -2.07
CA ALA A 170 8.39 -13.46 -1.29
C ALA A 170 8.42 -12.86 0.12
N TRP A 171 7.86 -11.66 0.32
CA TRP A 171 7.92 -10.92 1.59
C TRP A 171 6.57 -10.88 2.34
N ARG A 172 5.74 -11.92 2.20
CA ARG A 172 4.42 -11.97 2.87
C ARG A 172 4.51 -11.87 4.39
N ASP A 173 5.62 -12.29 4.99
CA ASP A 173 5.86 -12.21 6.43
C ASP A 173 6.00 -10.76 6.96
N MET A 174 6.03 -9.75 6.08
CA MET A 174 6.01 -8.34 6.46
C MET A 174 4.63 -7.82 6.92
N GLY A 175 3.57 -8.58 6.66
CA GLY A 175 2.22 -8.32 7.12
C GLY A 175 1.52 -9.60 7.59
N HIS A 176 0.39 -9.46 8.27
CA HIS A 176 -0.42 -10.60 8.67
C HIS A 176 -1.09 -11.19 7.42
N GLU A 177 -0.71 -12.40 7.03
CA GLU A 177 -1.29 -13.05 5.85
C GLU A 177 -2.72 -13.55 6.15
N VAL A 178 -3.68 -13.14 5.30
CA VAL A 178 -5.10 -13.45 5.46
C VAL A 178 -5.53 -14.38 4.32
N HIS A 179 -5.95 -15.60 4.66
CA HIS A 179 -6.47 -16.58 3.70
C HIS A 179 -7.99 -16.69 3.72
N ASP A 180 -8.64 -16.15 4.75
CA ASP A 180 -10.09 -16.10 4.90
C ASP A 180 -10.51 -14.65 5.20
N VAL A 181 -11.22 -14.05 4.26
CA VAL A 181 -11.63 -12.63 4.34
C VAL A 181 -12.69 -12.40 5.40
N GLU A 182 -13.41 -13.44 5.86
CA GLU A 182 -14.38 -13.31 6.94
C GLU A 182 -13.72 -12.98 8.29
N LEU A 183 -12.43 -13.31 8.43
CA LEU A 183 -11.63 -13.00 9.64
C LEU A 183 -10.99 -11.61 9.58
N LEU A 184 -11.16 -10.86 8.49
CA LEU A 184 -10.40 -9.64 8.22
C LEU A 184 -10.65 -8.55 9.27
N SER A 185 -11.88 -8.39 9.74
CA SER A 185 -12.21 -7.39 10.77
C SER A 185 -11.52 -7.68 12.11
N GLU A 186 -11.41 -8.96 12.49
CA GLU A 186 -10.67 -9.36 13.69
C GLU A 186 -9.16 -9.13 13.54
N VAL A 187 -8.62 -9.38 12.35
CA VAL A 187 -7.20 -9.13 12.04
C VAL A 187 -6.90 -7.63 12.12
N VAL A 188 -7.75 -6.79 11.50
CA VAL A 188 -7.66 -5.33 11.56
C VAL A 188 -7.69 -4.85 13.01
N GLU A 189 -8.64 -5.33 13.81
CA GLU A 189 -8.74 -4.96 15.23
C GLU A 189 -7.47 -5.32 16.02
N LYS A 190 -6.95 -6.53 15.84
CA LYS A 190 -5.71 -6.99 16.51
C LYS A 190 -4.51 -6.12 16.15
N LEU A 191 -4.33 -5.84 14.86
CA LEU A 191 -3.20 -5.04 14.37
C LEU A 191 -3.29 -3.58 14.84
N LEU A 192 -4.47 -2.95 14.78
CA LEU A 192 -4.69 -1.60 15.32
C LEU A 192 -4.55 -1.55 16.85
N GLY A 193 -4.81 -2.66 17.54
CA GLY A 193 -4.57 -2.83 18.97
C GLY A 193 -3.10 -3.03 19.35
N GLY A 194 -2.18 -3.08 18.38
CA GLY A 194 -0.73 -3.22 18.59
C GLY A 194 -0.22 -4.67 18.63
N ALA A 195 -1.08 -5.66 18.38
CA ALA A 195 -0.67 -7.06 18.28
C ALA A 195 -0.15 -7.35 16.86
N ASP A 196 1.07 -6.89 16.57
CA ASP A 196 1.71 -7.01 15.26
C ASP A 196 2.95 -7.93 15.30
N PRO A 197 2.78 -9.24 15.05
CA PRO A 197 3.91 -10.18 15.02
C PRO A 197 4.85 -9.96 13.83
N CYS A 198 4.44 -9.17 12.84
CA CYS A 198 5.17 -8.95 11.59
C CYS A 198 6.11 -7.73 11.66
N ALA A 199 6.07 -6.96 12.75
CA ALA A 199 6.84 -5.72 12.89
C ALA A 199 8.35 -5.90 12.67
N GLU A 200 8.95 -6.98 13.18
CA GLU A 200 10.40 -7.23 12.99
C GLU A 200 10.74 -7.51 11.52
N ALA A 201 9.98 -8.38 10.87
CA ALA A 201 10.17 -8.72 9.46
C ALA A 201 9.93 -7.49 8.58
N ARG A 202 8.86 -6.74 8.84
CA ARG A 202 8.55 -5.49 8.16
C ARG A 202 9.66 -4.47 8.26
N GLY A 203 10.20 -4.24 9.47
CA GLY A 203 11.33 -3.34 9.68
C GLY A 203 12.60 -3.78 8.93
N ARG A 204 12.83 -5.08 8.78
CA ARG A 204 13.93 -5.63 7.97
C ARG A 204 13.74 -5.30 6.48
N TYR A 205 12.57 -5.54 5.92
CA TYR A 205 12.30 -5.23 4.50
C TYR A 205 12.29 -3.73 4.23
N ARG A 206 11.74 -2.92 5.14
CA ARG A 206 11.84 -1.45 5.06
C ARG A 206 13.30 -1.00 4.94
N ARG A 207 14.17 -1.46 5.85
CA ARG A 207 15.61 -1.13 5.79
C ARG A 207 16.26 -1.63 4.51
N HIS A 208 15.85 -2.80 4.02
CA HIS A 208 16.40 -3.38 2.80
C HIS A 208 16.00 -2.60 1.54
N LEU A 209 14.73 -2.18 1.47
CA LEU A 209 14.14 -1.49 0.32
C LEU A 209 14.52 -0.01 0.27
N PHE A 210 14.45 0.68 1.42
CA PHE A 210 14.62 2.14 1.46
C PHE A 210 15.95 2.59 2.06
N GLY A 211 16.59 1.81 2.93
CA GLY A 211 17.78 2.27 3.66
C GLY A 211 17.51 3.62 4.34
N ASP A 212 18.36 4.61 4.06
CA ASP A 212 18.24 5.99 4.56
C ASP A 212 17.47 6.94 3.61
N MET A 213 16.85 6.40 2.56
CA MET A 213 16.21 7.18 1.48
C MET A 213 14.74 7.58 1.77
N THR A 214 14.35 7.62 3.04
CA THR A 214 13.04 8.11 3.51
C THR A 214 13.16 9.46 4.22
N ASP A 215 13.96 10.39 3.66
CA ASP A 215 14.27 11.68 4.26
C ASP A 215 13.58 12.87 3.58
N GLY A 216 12.71 12.62 2.59
CA GLY A 216 11.95 13.66 1.90
C GLY A 216 12.73 14.41 0.84
N ARG A 217 13.91 13.91 0.42
CA ARG A 217 14.83 14.63 -0.47
C ARG A 217 15.11 13.91 -1.79
N ALA A 218 14.26 12.98 -2.21
CA ALA A 218 14.48 12.21 -3.43
C ALA A 218 14.44 13.09 -4.68
N ALA A 219 13.50 14.02 -4.77
CA ALA A 219 13.41 15.00 -5.86
C ALA A 219 14.67 15.87 -5.94
N GLU A 220 15.18 16.35 -4.81
CA GLU A 220 16.41 17.14 -4.75
C GLU A 220 17.60 16.38 -5.33
N ARG A 221 17.74 15.08 -4.99
CA ARG A 221 18.79 14.22 -5.54
C ARG A 221 18.65 14.04 -7.05
N VAL A 222 17.43 13.84 -7.56
CA VAL A 222 17.17 13.76 -9.01
C VAL A 222 17.60 15.04 -9.72
N VAL A 223 17.20 16.20 -9.20
CA VAL A 223 17.58 17.52 -9.75
C VAL A 223 19.10 17.70 -9.75
N ALA A 224 19.77 17.30 -8.68
CA ALA A 224 21.23 17.37 -8.59
C ALA A 224 21.92 16.52 -9.67
N HIS A 225 21.42 15.31 -9.94
CA HIS A 225 21.95 14.47 -11.00
C HIS A 225 21.74 15.07 -12.40
N ILE A 226 20.52 15.54 -12.71
CA ILE A 226 20.20 16.17 -13.99
C ILE A 226 21.09 17.40 -14.22
N SER A 227 21.27 18.23 -13.18
CA SER A 227 22.05 19.46 -13.24
C SER A 227 23.56 19.21 -13.42
N ALA A 228 24.04 18.00 -13.12
CA ALA A 228 25.44 17.61 -13.30
C ALA A 228 25.75 17.03 -14.69
N ILE A 229 24.74 16.81 -15.55
CA ILE A 229 24.95 16.33 -16.91
C ILE A 229 25.58 17.46 -17.74
N PRO A 230 26.77 17.25 -18.34
CA PRO A 230 27.37 18.23 -19.24
C PRO A 230 26.46 18.52 -20.45
N ALA A 231 26.37 19.79 -20.85
CA ALA A 231 25.62 20.22 -22.03
C ALA A 231 26.19 19.68 -23.34
#